data_AF-A0A957JC78-F1
#
_entry.id   AF-A0A957JC78-F1
#
_cell.length_a   1.000
_cell.length_b   1.000
_cell.length_c   1.000
_cell.angle_alpha   90.00
_cell.angle_beta   90.00
_cell.angle_gamma   90.00
#
_symmetry.space_group_name_H-M   'P 1'
#
loop_
_entity.id
_entity.type
_entity.pdbx_description
1 polymer ?
#
loop_
_entity_poly.entity_id
_entity_poly.type
_entity_poly.pdbx_seq_one_letter_code
_entity_poly.pdbx_strand_id
1 'polypeptide(L)'
;MSFITCPKCWQMNAAGSSSCSRCRYDLSDVGPVAVEARPNPPALPVSRSPARAQDLLRQLDRTQTRKTSKHRDKAIMIGILILSFVLVLVFTGADAALMLLDMIFDILRRL
;
A
#
# COMPACT_ATOMS: atom_id res chain seq x y z
N MET A 1 -17.29 -9.94 24.12
CA MET A 1 -16.30 -9.05 23.49
C MET A 1 -17.04 -8.16 22.49
N SER A 2 -16.88 -6.84 22.58
CA SER A 2 -17.50 -5.86 21.68
C SER A 2 -16.59 -5.61 20.47
N PHE A 3 -17.19 -5.44 19.28
CA PHE A 3 -16.48 -5.22 18.01
C PHE A 3 -17.02 -3.97 17.33
N ILE A 4 -16.16 -3.32 16.54
CA ILE A 4 -16.53 -2.18 15.69
C ILE A 4 -16.16 -2.47 14.24
N THR A 5 -17.05 -2.14 13.31
CA THR A 5 -16.83 -2.35 11.88
C THR A 5 -16.28 -1.07 11.27
N CYS A 6 -15.12 -1.15 10.62
CA CYS A 6 -14.53 0.00 9.95
C CYS A 6 -15.42 0.45 8.78
N PRO A 7 -15.89 1.71 8.73
CA PRO A 7 -16.80 2.17 7.67
C PRO A 7 -16.14 2.23 6.28
N LYS A 8 -14.79 2.31 6.23
CA LYS A 8 -14.04 2.44 4.98
C LYS A 8 -13.81 1.10 4.28
N CYS A 9 -13.54 0.03 5.03
CA CYS A 9 -13.15 -1.27 4.47
C CYS A 9 -13.94 -2.47 5.01
N TRP A 10 -14.92 -2.21 5.89
CA TRP A 10 -15.84 -3.20 6.47
C TRP A 10 -15.16 -4.31 7.28
N GLN A 11 -13.89 -4.10 7.68
CA GLN A 11 -13.20 -5.03 8.56
C GLN A 11 -13.65 -4.83 10.00
N MET A 12 -13.91 -5.94 10.70
CA MET A 12 -14.15 -5.95 12.14
C MET A 12 -12.84 -5.67 12.90
N ASN A 13 -12.91 -4.75 13.85
CA ASN A 13 -11.81 -4.44 14.77
C ASN A 13 -12.32 -4.56 16.21
N ALA A 14 -11.41 -4.71 17.17
CA ALA A 14 -11.76 -4.74 18.57
C ALA A 14 -12.36 -3.38 18.99
N ALA A 15 -13.39 -3.39 19.85
CA ALA A 15 -13.86 -2.15 20.45
C ALA A 15 -12.73 -1.50 21.26
N GLY A 16 -12.50 -0.20 21.04
CA GLY A 16 -11.36 0.54 21.60
C GLY A 16 -10.14 0.66 20.68
N SER A 17 -10.14 0.02 19.50
CA SER A 17 -9.14 0.30 18.47
C SER A 17 -9.28 1.74 17.96
N SER A 18 -8.22 2.55 18.08
CA SER A 18 -8.17 3.89 17.48
C SER A 18 -8.00 3.87 15.97
N SER A 19 -7.54 2.77 15.38
CA SER A 19 -7.40 2.64 13.92
C SER A 19 -7.73 1.25 13.41
N CYS A 20 -8.24 1.19 12.18
CA CYS A 20 -8.51 -0.07 11.50
C CYS A 20 -7.21 -0.77 11.09
N SER A 21 -7.07 -2.04 11.45
CA SER A 21 -5.86 -2.83 11.17
C SER A 21 -5.53 -2.96 9.69
N ARG A 22 -6.53 -3.06 8.81
CA ARG A 22 -6.33 -3.22 7.35
C ARG A 22 -6.07 -1.93 6.59
N CYS A 23 -6.83 -0.88 6.89
CA CYS A 23 -6.80 0.34 6.07
C CYS A 23 -6.30 1.59 6.80
N ARG A 24 -5.92 1.45 8.08
CA ARG A 24 -5.43 2.53 8.96
C ARG A 24 -6.38 3.72 9.07
N TYR A 25 -7.66 3.49 8.80
CA TYR A 25 -8.71 4.48 9.01
C TYR A 25 -8.88 4.74 10.50
N ASP A 26 -8.96 6.01 10.88
CA ASP A 26 -9.20 6.43 12.26
C ASP A 26 -10.60 6.02 12.71
N LEU A 27 -10.67 5.32 13.84
CA LEU A 27 -11.90 4.83 14.44
C LEU A 27 -12.25 5.58 15.72
N SER A 28 -11.47 6.60 16.10
CA SER A 28 -11.64 7.34 17.36
C SER A 28 -12.99 8.07 17.46
N ASP A 29 -13.53 8.52 16.32
CA ASP A 29 -14.83 9.19 16.24
C ASP A 29 -15.99 8.25 15.90
N VAL A 30 -15.70 6.98 15.61
CA VAL A 30 -16.73 5.99 15.32
C VAL A 30 -17.24 5.49 16.67
N GLY A 31 -18.27 6.15 17.18
CA GLY A 31 -18.99 5.68 18.37
C GLY A 31 -19.46 4.22 18.20
N PRO A 32 -19.85 3.53 19.29
CA PRO A 32 -20.45 2.22 19.18
C PRO A 32 -21.72 2.33 18.34
N VAL A 33 -21.62 2.02 17.06
CA VAL A 33 -22.78 1.91 16.18
C VAL A 33 -23.54 0.71 16.72
N ALA A 34 -24.56 0.97 17.53
CA ALA A 34 -25.57 -0.02 17.83
C ALA A 34 -26.11 -0.45 16.48
N VAL A 35 -25.67 -1.62 16.02
CA VAL A 35 -26.21 -2.27 14.83
C VAL A 35 -27.62 -2.65 15.24
N GLU A 36 -28.54 -1.70 15.09
CA GLU A 36 -29.96 -1.94 15.14
C GLU A 36 -30.19 -3.07 14.14
N ALA A 37 -30.67 -4.21 14.64
CA ALA A 37 -30.84 -5.43 13.88
C ALA A 37 -31.87 -5.18 12.77
N ARG A 38 -31.43 -4.59 11.66
CA ARG A 38 -32.23 -4.49 10.46
C ARG A 38 -32.41 -5.90 9.92
N PRO A 39 -33.64 -6.30 9.56
CA PRO A 39 -33.94 -7.63 9.06
C PRO A 39 -33.02 -7.95 7.87
N ASN A 40 -32.51 -9.19 7.88
CA ASN A 40 -31.56 -9.75 6.91
C ASN A 40 -31.73 -9.16 5.50
N PRO A 41 -30.68 -8.62 4.87
CA PRO A 41 -30.74 -8.37 3.44
C PRO A 41 -30.99 -9.70 2.71
N PRO A 42 -31.83 -9.72 1.66
CA PRO A 42 -32.15 -10.94 0.94
C PRO A 42 -30.87 -11.61 0.45
N ALA A 43 -30.77 -12.93 0.68
CA ALA A 43 -29.64 -13.73 0.26
C ALA A 43 -29.34 -13.47 -1.22
N LEU A 44 -28.14 -12.98 -1.51
CA LEU A 44 -27.66 -12.78 -2.87
C LEU A 44 -27.79 -14.11 -3.63
N PRO A 45 -28.44 -14.12 -4.81
CA PRO A 45 -28.57 -15.34 -5.59
C PRO A 45 -27.18 -15.77 -6.07
N VAL A 46 -26.74 -16.93 -5.61
CA VAL A 46 -25.55 -17.61 -6.12
C VAL A 46 -25.80 -17.93 -7.59
N SER A 47 -25.33 -17.07 -8.49
CA SER A 47 -25.46 -17.28 -9.94
C SER A 47 -24.55 -18.42 -10.37
N ARG A 48 -25.11 -19.62 -10.53
CA ARG A 48 -24.48 -20.82 -11.13
C ARG A 48 -24.26 -20.66 -12.63
N SER A 49 -23.60 -19.58 -13.08
CA SER A 49 -23.20 -19.44 -14.48
C SER A 49 -21.68 -19.26 -14.59
N PRO A 50 -20.93 -20.32 -14.96
CA PRO A 50 -19.48 -20.26 -15.13
C PRO A 50 -19.05 -19.25 -16.21
N ALA A 51 -19.94 -18.90 -17.15
CA ALA A 51 -19.72 -17.86 -18.16
C ALA A 51 -19.62 -16.45 -17.56
N ARG A 52 -20.40 -16.12 -16.52
CA ARG A 52 -20.37 -14.79 -15.88
C ARG A 52 -19.12 -14.57 -15.03
N ALA A 53 -18.56 -15.64 -14.45
CA ALA A 53 -17.33 -15.55 -13.67
C ALA A 53 -16.12 -15.15 -14.55
N GLN A 54 -16.08 -15.63 -15.80
CA GLN A 54 -15.01 -15.26 -16.74
C GLN A 54 -15.12 -13.79 -17.18
N ASP A 55 -16.33 -13.27 -17.41
CA ASP A 55 -16.51 -11.85 -17.73
C ASP A 55 -16.13 -10.93 -16.56
N LEU A 56 -16.39 -11.36 -15.33
CA LEU A 56 -15.92 -10.67 -14.11
C LEU A 56 -14.39 -10.69 -13.98
N LEU A 57 -13.74 -11.82 -14.28
CA LEU A 57 -12.27 -11.90 -14.31
C LEU A 57 -11.68 -11.00 -15.41
N ARG A 58 -12.30 -10.96 -16.59
CA ARG A 58 -11.90 -10.09 -17.69
C ARG A 58 -12.08 -8.60 -17.36
N GLN A 59 -13.10 -8.25 -16.58
CA GLN A 59 -13.28 -6.90 -16.08
C GLN A 59 -12.30 -6.54 -14.96
N LEU A 60 -11.96 -7.49 -14.07
CA LEU A 60 -10.92 -7.30 -13.07
C LEU A 60 -9.56 -7.00 -13.70
N ASP A 61 -9.23 -7.71 -14.79
CA ASP A 61 -8.02 -7.49 -15.57
C ASP A 61 -8.00 -6.09 -16.23
N ARG A 62 -9.14 -5.64 -16.79
CA ARG A 62 -9.29 -4.28 -17.34
C ARG A 62 -9.27 -3.18 -16.26
N THR A 63 -9.71 -3.48 -15.05
CA THR A 63 -9.81 -2.47 -13.98
C THR A 63 -8.49 -2.35 -13.20
N GLN A 64 -7.73 -3.44 -13.04
CA GLN A 64 -6.38 -3.39 -12.45
C GLN A 64 -5.38 -2.66 -13.35
N THR A 65 -5.49 -2.77 -14.68
CA THR A 65 -4.57 -2.12 -15.61
C THR A 65 -4.68 -0.60 -15.60
N ARG A 66 -5.85 -0.01 -15.29
CA ARG A 66 -6.03 1.45 -15.26
C ARG A 66 -5.62 2.13 -13.94
N LYS A 67 -5.45 1.37 -12.85
CA LYS A 67 -4.99 1.90 -11.54
C LYS A 67 -3.54 1.53 -11.20
N THR A 68 -2.96 0.55 -11.88
CA THR A 68 -1.55 0.15 -11.64
C THR A 68 -0.54 0.90 -12.51
N SER A 69 -0.96 1.54 -13.61
CA SER A 69 -0.03 2.32 -14.45
C SER A 69 0.63 3.46 -13.67
N LYS A 70 -0.16 4.27 -12.94
CA LYS A 70 0.39 5.43 -12.22
C LYS A 70 1.40 5.08 -11.11
N HIS A 71 1.26 3.92 -10.46
CA HIS A 71 2.22 3.47 -9.44
C HIS A 71 3.40 2.68 -10.03
N ARG A 72 3.20 1.92 -11.12
CA ARG A 72 4.29 1.23 -11.83
C ARG A 72 5.23 2.22 -12.51
N ASP A 73 4.71 3.29 -13.07
CA ASP A 73 5.52 4.32 -13.72
C ASP A 73 6.47 5.01 -12.73
N LYS A 74 6.03 5.24 -11.49
CA LYS A 74 6.90 5.81 -10.44
C LYS A 74 7.98 4.84 -9.99
N ALA A 75 7.67 3.54 -9.86
CA ALA A 75 8.65 2.53 -9.46
C ALA A 75 9.74 2.33 -10.52
N ILE A 76 9.37 2.33 -11.80
CA ILE A 76 10.32 2.23 -12.93
C ILE A 76 11.26 3.44 -12.95
N MET A 77 10.72 4.66 -12.79
CA MET A 77 11.53 5.88 -12.73
C MET A 77 12.56 5.85 -11.59
N ILE A 78 12.16 5.40 -10.39
CA ILE A 78 13.07 5.27 -9.24
C ILE A 78 14.17 4.23 -9.53
N GLY A 79 13.81 3.09 -10.11
CA GLY A 79 14.78 2.04 -10.47
C GLY A 79 15.84 2.53 -11.45
N ILE A 80 15.43 3.30 -12.48
CA ILE A 80 16.34 3.87 -13.47
C ILE A 80 17.32 4.88 -12.83
N LEU A 81 16.83 5.72 -11.90
CA LEU A 81 17.68 6.69 -11.20
C LEU A 81 18.75 6.00 -10.35
N ILE A 82 18.37 4.95 -9.60
CA ILE A 82 19.31 4.19 -8.77
C ILE A 82 20.34 3.48 -9.65
N LEU A 83 19.90 2.79 -10.70
CA LEU A 83 20.80 2.07 -11.61
C LEU A 83 21.81 3.02 -12.27
N SER A 84 21.34 4.20 -12.70
CA SER A 84 22.21 5.23 -13.29
C SER A 84 23.22 5.77 -12.29
N PHE A 85 22.82 6.02 -11.04
CA PHE A 85 23.73 6.48 -9.98
C PHE A 85 24.81 5.45 -9.66
N VAL A 86 24.42 4.17 -9.55
CA VAL A 86 25.36 3.06 -9.33
C VAL A 86 26.32 2.92 -10.51
N LEU A 87 25.82 3.00 -11.75
CA LEU A 87 26.66 2.98 -12.95
C LEU A 87 27.68 4.12 -12.92
N VAL A 88 27.24 5.34 -12.61
CA VAL A 88 28.16 6.49 -12.46
C VAL A 88 29.21 6.20 -11.40
N LEU A 89 28.82 5.76 -10.19
CA LEU A 89 29.77 5.41 -9.12
C LEU A 89 30.81 4.37 -9.56
N VAL A 90 30.40 3.36 -10.31
CA VAL A 90 31.29 2.31 -10.82
C VAL A 90 32.23 2.88 -11.88
N PHE A 91 31.73 3.69 -12.81
CA PHE A 91 32.52 4.26 -13.92
C PHE A 91 33.41 5.44 -13.52
N THR A 92 33.01 6.25 -12.54
CA THR A 92 33.84 7.35 -12.00
C THR A 92 34.94 6.84 -11.06
N GLY A 93 34.92 5.55 -10.73
CA GLY A 93 35.88 4.90 -9.84
C GLY A 93 35.54 5.12 -8.37
N ALA A 94 35.63 4.05 -7.58
CA ALA A 94 35.46 4.10 -6.12
C ALA A 94 36.49 5.02 -5.44
N ASP A 95 37.63 5.27 -6.09
CA ASP A 95 38.70 6.12 -5.59
C ASP A 95 38.23 7.55 -5.26
N ALA A 96 37.33 8.14 -6.06
CA ALA A 96 36.81 9.48 -5.75
C ALA A 96 35.88 9.50 -4.52
N ALA A 97 35.10 8.43 -4.34
CA ALA A 97 34.20 8.29 -3.20
C ALA A 97 34.98 8.03 -1.90
N LEU A 98 36.05 7.23 -1.98
CA LEU A 98 36.97 6.99 -0.87
C LEU A 98 37.73 8.27 -0.50
N MET A 99 38.20 9.05 -1.47
CA MET A 99 38.83 10.36 -1.22
C MET A 99 37.90 11.34 -0.49
N LEU A 100 36.62 11.38 -0.87
CA LEU A 100 35.62 12.21 -0.19
C LEU A 100 35.35 11.75 1.25
N LEU A 101 35.28 10.43 1.49
CA LEU A 101 35.09 9.88 2.83
C LEU A 101 36.30 10.17 3.74
N ASP A 102 37.52 10.06 3.21
CA ASP A 102 38.73 10.41 3.95
C ASP A 102 38.75 11.90 4.34
N MET A 103 38.40 12.80 3.41
CA MET A 103 38.27 14.24 3.71
C MET A 103 37.24 14.52 4.81
N ILE A 104 36.09 13.84 4.80
CA ILE A 104 35.04 14.02 5.81
C ILE A 104 35.50 13.51 7.18
N PHE A 105 36.14 12.35 7.24
CA PHE A 105 36.66 11.80 8.49
C PHE A 105 37.74 12.69 9.10
N ASP A 106 38.62 13.29 8.28
CA ASP A 106 39.65 14.22 8.77
C ASP A 106 39.02 15.46 9.42
N ILE A 107 37.97 16.03 8.78
CA ILE A 107 37.22 17.16 9.34
C ILE A 107 36.55 16.78 10.67
N LEU A 108 35.90 15.62 10.74
CA LEU A 108 35.24 15.14 11.97
C LEU A 108 36.23 14.88 13.10
N ARG A 109 37.44 14.40 12.78
CA ARG A 109 38.50 14.16 13.76
C ARG A 109 39.15 15.44 14.28
N ARG A 110 39.01 16.54 13.53
CA ARG A 110 39.56 17.84 13.87
C ARG A 110 38.62 18.72 14.71
N LEU A 111 37.34 18.34 14.81
CA LEU A 111 36.36 18.90 15.75
C LEU A 111 36.55 18.29 17.15
#